data_AF-A0A930AZY5-F1
#
_entry.id   AF-A0A930AZY5-F1
#
_cell.length_a   1.000
_cell.length_b   1.000
_cell.length_c   1.000
_cell.angle_alpha   90.00
_cell.angle_beta   90.00
_cell.angle_gamma   90.00
#
_symmetry.space_group_name_H-M   'P 1'
#
loop_
_entity.id
_entity.type
_entity.pdbx_description
1 polymer ?
#
loop_
_entity_poly.entity_id
_entity_poly.type
_entity_poly.pdbx_seq_one_letter_code
_entity_poly.pdbx_strand_id
1 'polypeptide(L)'
;LLEGVSVEEKEGLALVFANHSASLDTDLKHQETIQETDNYYPSPAVFVYTLPNICLGEIAIRHHLRTESSFFIFDQYPEEFFSQYSQYLLQTGKAKKVLCAWVELMAEDYCLTINIME
;
A
#
# COMPACT_ATOMS: atom_id res chain seq x y z
N LEU A 1 -0.05 -7.63 10.81
CA LEU A 1 -0.93 -6.47 10.54
C LEU A 1 -2.36 -6.73 10.98
N LEU A 2 -3.07 -7.71 10.41
CA LEU A 2 -4.49 -7.99 10.72
C LEU A 2 -4.73 -9.38 11.36
N GLU A 3 -3.72 -9.91 12.04
CA GLU A 3 -3.86 -11.14 12.82
C GLU A 3 -4.69 -10.86 14.07
N GLY A 4 -5.65 -11.72 14.38
CA GLY A 4 -6.57 -11.55 15.52
C GLY A 4 -7.77 -10.64 15.28
N VAL A 5 -7.83 -9.89 14.18
CA VAL A 5 -9.00 -9.08 13.80
C VAL A 5 -10.12 -10.00 13.28
N SER A 6 -11.33 -9.86 13.84
CA SER A 6 -12.50 -10.70 13.51
C SER A 6 -12.94 -10.52 12.06
N VAL A 7 -13.78 -11.42 11.57
CA VAL A 7 -14.38 -11.26 10.23
C VAL A 7 -15.28 -10.04 10.18
N GLU A 8 -16.10 -9.79 11.22
CA GLU A 8 -16.96 -8.60 11.27
C GLU A 8 -16.15 -7.29 11.34
N GLU A 9 -15.00 -7.30 12.02
CA GLU A 9 -14.12 -6.13 12.09
C GLU A 9 -13.42 -5.83 10.75
N LYS A 10 -13.21 -6.86 9.92
CA LYS A 10 -12.71 -6.73 8.54
C LYS A 10 -13.80 -6.24 7.59
N GLU A 11 -15.07 -6.52 7.89
CA GLU A 11 -16.22 -6.03 7.12
C GLU A 11 -16.41 -4.52 7.28
N GLY A 12 -15.90 -3.77 6.31
CA GLY A 12 -15.92 -2.31 6.28
C GLY A 12 -14.62 -1.66 6.72
N LEU A 13 -13.52 -2.42 6.87
CA LEU A 13 -12.19 -1.88 7.06
C LEU A 13 -11.63 -1.38 5.73
N ALA A 14 -11.46 -0.07 5.56
CA ALA A 14 -10.75 0.49 4.42
C ALA A 14 -9.23 0.55 4.66
N LEU A 15 -8.44 0.38 3.59
CA LEU A 15 -6.99 0.53 3.62
C LEU A 15 -6.58 1.81 2.86
N VAL A 16 -5.89 2.73 3.53
CA VAL A 16 -5.43 3.99 2.92
C VAL A 16 -3.94 4.11 3.16
N PHE A 17 -3.14 3.64 2.22
CA PHE A 17 -1.68 3.60 2.38
C PHE A 17 -1.04 4.70 1.55
N ALA A 18 0.14 5.14 1.98
CA ALA A 18 0.95 6.05 1.20
C ALA A 18 2.43 5.85 1.44
N ASN A 19 3.25 6.34 0.52
CA ASN A 19 4.69 6.45 0.70
C ASN A 19 5.28 7.55 -0.18
N HIS A 20 6.61 7.69 -0.12
CA HIS A 20 7.37 8.63 -0.94
C HIS A 20 7.93 7.96 -2.19
N SER A 21 8.64 6.85 -2.01
CA SER A 21 9.40 6.24 -3.11
C SER A 21 8.58 5.33 -4.02
N ALA A 22 7.26 5.20 -3.83
CA ALA A 22 6.42 4.32 -4.62
C ALA A 22 6.95 2.87 -4.57
N SER A 23 7.38 2.31 -5.70
CA SER A 23 8.10 1.04 -5.81
C SER A 23 9.51 1.20 -6.37
N LEU A 24 10.12 2.39 -6.27
CA LEU A 24 11.35 2.77 -6.98
C LEU A 24 12.50 1.77 -6.77
N ASP A 25 12.66 1.24 -5.56
CA ASP A 25 13.69 0.23 -5.27
C ASP A 25 13.52 -1.03 -6.13
N THR A 26 12.28 -1.48 -6.31
CA THR A 26 11.93 -2.60 -7.21
C THR A 26 12.02 -2.18 -8.68
N ASP A 27 11.66 -0.94 -9.01
CA ASP A 27 11.73 -0.41 -10.38
C ASP A 27 13.17 -0.43 -10.89
N LEU A 28 14.13 -0.01 -10.06
CA LEU A 28 15.56 -0.04 -10.38
C LEU A 28 16.03 -1.48 -10.62
N LYS A 29 15.67 -2.41 -9.73
CA LYS A 29 15.97 -3.85 -9.89
C LYS A 29 15.35 -4.42 -11.17
N HIS A 30 14.12 -4.02 -11.51
CA HIS A 30 13.48 -4.45 -12.74
C HIS A 30 14.18 -3.87 -13.98
N GLN A 31 14.53 -2.58 -13.95
CA GLN A 31 15.25 -1.89 -15.03
C GLN A 31 16.58 -2.57 -15.34
N GLU A 32 17.34 -2.98 -14.31
CA GLU A 32 18.59 -3.73 -14.48
C GLU A 32 18.41 -5.02 -15.29
N THR A 33 17.22 -5.65 -15.23
CA THR A 33 16.93 -6.88 -15.98
C THR A 33 16.53 -6.66 -17.44
N ILE A 34 16.23 -5.43 -17.84
CA ILE A 34 15.68 -5.09 -19.16
C ILE A 34 16.48 -4.05 -19.95
N GLN A 35 17.49 -3.41 -19.33
CA GLN A 35 18.24 -2.32 -19.97
C GLN A 35 19.29 -2.78 -20.98
N GLU A 36 19.86 -3.98 -20.80
CA GLU A 36 20.90 -4.53 -21.66
C GLU A 36 20.32 -5.55 -22.65
N THR A 37 20.40 -5.27 -23.95
CA THR A 37 19.84 -6.15 -25.00
C THR A 37 20.45 -7.55 -24.98
N ASP A 38 21.76 -7.65 -24.71
CA ASP A 38 22.49 -8.92 -24.67
C ASP A 38 22.24 -9.71 -23.37
N ASN A 39 21.63 -9.07 -22.35
CA ASN A 39 21.32 -9.63 -21.03
C ASN A 39 19.88 -9.28 -20.63
N TYR A 40 18.91 -9.51 -21.53
CA TYR A 40 17.51 -9.17 -21.32
C TYR A 40 16.73 -10.34 -20.69
N TYR A 41 16.32 -10.21 -19.43
CA TYR A 41 15.62 -11.25 -18.66
C TYR A 41 14.47 -10.69 -17.78
N PRO A 42 13.40 -10.14 -18.37
CA PRO A 42 12.26 -9.66 -17.60
C PRO A 42 11.57 -10.81 -16.86
N SER A 43 11.40 -10.65 -15.55
CA SER A 43 10.56 -11.54 -14.75
C SER A 43 9.18 -10.92 -14.56
N PRO A 44 8.09 -11.55 -15.07
CA PRO A 44 6.72 -11.07 -14.82
C PRO A 44 6.39 -10.97 -13.34
N ALA A 45 6.97 -11.86 -12.52
CA ALA A 45 6.79 -11.82 -11.07
C ALA A 45 7.40 -10.55 -10.46
N VAL A 46 8.58 -10.11 -10.92
CA VAL A 46 9.23 -8.87 -10.44
C VAL A 46 8.48 -7.64 -10.95
N PHE A 47 8.02 -7.66 -12.21
CA PHE A 47 7.26 -6.56 -12.79
C PHE A 47 6.01 -6.21 -11.97
N VAL A 48 5.27 -7.19 -11.44
CA VAL A 48 4.07 -6.87 -10.65
C VAL A 48 4.41 -6.11 -9.35
N TYR A 49 5.61 -6.27 -8.81
CA TYR A 49 6.07 -5.55 -7.62
C TYR A 49 6.56 -4.12 -7.90
N THR A 50 6.67 -3.72 -9.18
CA THR A 50 6.88 -2.32 -9.56
C THR A 50 5.62 -1.47 -9.34
N LEU A 51 4.50 -2.09 -9.00
CA LEU A 51 3.25 -1.39 -8.69
C LEU A 51 3.21 -1.00 -7.21
N PRO A 52 3.07 0.29 -6.86
CA PRO A 52 3.07 0.72 -5.45
C PRO A 52 1.92 0.12 -4.63
N ASN A 53 0.78 -0.12 -5.28
CA ASN A 53 -0.40 -0.68 -4.65
C ASN A 53 -0.37 -2.21 -4.49
N ILE A 54 0.69 -2.91 -4.94
CA ILE A 54 0.75 -4.37 -4.87
C ILE A 54 0.61 -4.90 -3.43
N CYS A 55 1.17 -4.18 -2.47
CA CYS A 55 1.11 -4.54 -1.05
C CYS A 55 -0.34 -4.56 -0.54
N LEU A 56 -1.21 -3.66 -1.01
CA LEU A 56 -2.63 -3.68 -0.69
C LEU A 56 -3.31 -4.91 -1.27
N GLY A 57 -2.96 -5.29 -2.50
CA GLY A 57 -3.45 -6.51 -3.14
C GLY A 57 -3.07 -7.76 -2.35
N GLU A 58 -1.82 -7.87 -1.90
CA GLU A 58 -1.37 -8.97 -1.06
C GLU A 58 -2.09 -9.04 0.29
N ILE A 59 -2.24 -7.90 0.97
CA ILE A 59 -2.99 -7.79 2.23
C ILE A 59 -4.43 -8.23 2.02
N ALA A 60 -5.07 -7.76 0.95
CA ALA A 60 -6.45 -8.09 0.63
C ALA A 60 -6.63 -9.60 0.36
N ILE A 61 -5.73 -10.21 -0.43
CA ILE A 61 -5.78 -11.66 -0.71
C ILE A 61 -5.53 -12.46 0.58
N ARG A 62 -4.48 -12.13 1.33
CA ARG A 62 -4.09 -12.84 2.55
C ARG A 62 -5.15 -12.79 3.65
N HIS A 63 -5.85 -11.66 3.77
CA HIS A 63 -6.85 -11.44 4.82
C HIS A 63 -8.29 -11.47 4.30
N HIS A 64 -8.50 -11.88 3.05
CA HIS A 64 -9.81 -11.98 2.39
C HIS A 64 -10.64 -10.68 2.41
N LEU A 65 -9.96 -9.53 2.35
CA LEU A 65 -10.62 -8.22 2.32
C LEU A 65 -11.22 -7.96 0.94
N ARG A 66 -12.46 -7.47 0.93
CA ARG A 66 -13.20 -7.04 -0.28
C ARG A 66 -13.66 -5.58 -0.17
N THR A 67 -12.97 -4.82 0.66
CA THR A 67 -13.30 -3.46 1.06
C THR A 67 -12.50 -2.44 0.26
N GLU A 68 -12.82 -1.16 0.45
CA GLU A 68 -12.11 -0.05 -0.16
C GLU A 68 -10.61 -0.08 0.17
N SER A 69 -9.77 0.09 -0.85
CA SER A 69 -8.33 0.17 -0.69
C SER A 69 -7.75 1.20 -1.67
N SER A 70 -6.83 2.04 -1.19
CA SER A 70 -6.19 3.08 -2.00
C SER A 70 -4.75 3.29 -1.56
N PHE A 71 -3.85 3.48 -2.54
CA PHE A 71 -2.45 3.78 -2.31
C PHE A 71 -2.12 5.14 -2.94
N PHE A 72 -1.46 6.01 -2.19
CA PHE A 72 -1.11 7.37 -2.60
C PHE A 72 0.39 7.63 -2.52
N ILE A 73 0.89 8.55 -3.33
CA ILE A 73 2.30 8.95 -3.32
C ILE A 73 2.38 10.41 -2.86
N PHE A 74 3.23 10.70 -1.88
CA PHE A 74 3.46 12.05 -1.36
C PHE A 74 4.94 12.31 -1.10
N ASP A 75 5.36 13.57 -1.18
CA ASP A 75 6.75 13.95 -0.89
C ASP A 75 7.14 13.73 0.58
N GLN A 76 6.17 13.80 1.50
CA GLN A 76 6.35 13.68 2.94
C GLN A 76 5.12 13.02 3.58
N TYR A 77 5.24 12.62 4.85
CA TYR A 77 4.14 12.02 5.61
C TYR A 77 2.89 12.94 5.59
N PRO A 78 1.77 12.49 4.99
CA PRO A 78 0.64 13.36 4.66
C PRO A 78 -0.43 13.32 5.76
N GLU A 79 -0.10 13.83 6.95
CA GLU A 79 -0.96 13.74 8.15
C GLU A 79 -2.39 14.26 7.91
N GLU A 80 -2.52 15.46 7.34
CA GLU A 80 -3.81 16.10 7.07
C GLU A 80 -4.64 15.28 6.07
N PHE A 81 -4.01 14.75 5.03
CA PHE A 81 -4.69 13.92 4.03
C PHE A 81 -5.22 12.63 4.65
N PHE A 82 -4.43 11.93 5.47
CA PHE A 82 -4.91 10.72 6.15
C PHE A 82 -6.12 11.01 7.02
N SER A 83 -6.13 12.13 7.74
CA SER A 83 -7.28 12.54 8.55
C SER A 83 -8.51 12.85 7.70
N GLN A 84 -8.38 13.72 6.71
CA GLN A 84 -9.51 14.18 5.89
C GLN A 84 -10.09 13.06 5.03
N TYR A 85 -9.24 12.24 4.40
CA TYR A 85 -9.70 11.15 3.54
C TYR A 85 -10.37 10.04 4.36
N SER A 86 -9.82 9.70 5.53
CA SER A 86 -10.45 8.74 6.44
C SER A 86 -11.81 9.25 6.93
N GLN A 87 -11.88 10.51 7.35
CA GLN A 87 -13.14 11.12 7.78
C GLN A 87 -14.18 11.10 6.65
N TYR A 88 -13.79 11.37 5.41
CA TYR A 88 -14.66 11.26 4.25
C TYR A 88 -15.20 9.83 4.07
N LEU A 89 -14.34 8.80 4.14
CA LEU A 89 -14.76 7.40 4.00
C LEU A 89 -15.75 6.97 5.10
N LEU A 90 -15.50 7.41 6.33
CA LEU A 90 -16.37 7.13 7.48
C LEU A 90 -17.73 7.85 7.34
N GLN A 91 -17.73 9.15 7.05
CA GLN A 91 -18.94 9.96 6.94
C GLN A 91 -19.84 9.57 5.76
N THR A 92 -19.23 9.09 4.66
CA THR A 92 -19.98 8.61 3.49
C THR A 92 -20.44 7.15 3.62
N GLY A 93 -20.12 6.48 4.74
CA GLY A 93 -20.47 5.08 4.97
C GLY A 93 -19.73 4.09 4.06
N LYS A 94 -18.65 4.51 3.40
CA LYS A 94 -17.78 3.65 2.58
C LYS A 94 -16.92 2.73 3.44
N ALA A 95 -16.64 3.14 4.68
CA ALA A 95 -15.89 2.38 5.65
C ALA A 95 -16.51 2.53 7.05
N LYS A 96 -16.29 1.54 7.91
CA LYS A 96 -16.54 1.62 9.36
C LYS A 96 -15.27 1.93 10.15
N LYS A 97 -14.12 1.54 9.60
CA LYS A 97 -12.78 1.78 10.14
C LYS A 97 -11.83 2.02 8.99
N VAL A 98 -10.80 2.83 9.18
CA VAL A 98 -9.78 3.10 8.17
C VAL A 98 -8.40 2.82 8.76
N LEU A 99 -7.67 1.89 8.16
CA LEU A 99 -6.26 1.65 8.46
C LEU A 99 -5.40 2.52 7.53
N CYS A 100 -4.80 3.55 8.11
CA CYS A 100 -3.82 4.39 7.43
C CYS A 100 -2.42 3.83 7.65
N ALA A 101 -1.59 3.80 6.61
CA ALA A 101 -0.18 3.45 6.77
C ALA A 101 0.71 4.28 5.86
N TRP A 102 1.79 4.83 6.43
CA TRP A 102 2.95 5.27 5.70
C TRP A 102 3.94 4.11 5.58
N VAL A 103 4.22 3.65 4.36
CA VAL A 103 5.01 2.43 4.10
C VAL A 103 6.15 2.74 3.14
N GLU A 104 7.25 3.24 3.68
CA GLU A 104 8.41 3.68 2.90
C GLU A 104 9.51 2.61 2.91
N LEU A 105 10.06 2.34 1.72
CA LEU A 105 11.23 1.49 1.53
C LEU A 105 12.07 2.03 0.36
N MET A 106 13.33 2.34 0.62
CA MET A 106 14.30 2.70 -0.42
C MET A 106 15.71 2.33 0.03
N ALA A 107 16.46 1.55 -0.78
CA ALA A 107 17.86 1.21 -0.49
C ALA A 107 18.10 0.71 0.95
N GLU A 108 17.26 -0.23 1.41
CA GLU A 108 17.24 -0.82 2.76
C GLU A 108 16.76 0.10 3.90
N ASP A 109 16.52 1.39 3.65
CA ASP A 109 15.86 2.27 4.62
C ASP A 109 14.36 2.00 4.62
N TYR A 110 13.85 1.55 5.76
CA TYR A 110 12.46 1.15 5.94
C TYR A 110 11.79 1.96 7.05
N CYS A 111 10.64 2.55 6.73
CA CYS A 111 9.81 3.27 7.68
C CYS A 111 8.35 2.82 7.56
N LEU A 112 7.77 2.45 8.71
CA LEU A 112 6.36 2.10 8.82
C LEU A 112 5.72 2.88 9.95
N THR A 113 4.71 3.68 9.60
CA THR A 113 3.81 4.32 10.57
C THR A 113 2.39 3.87 10.28
N ILE A 114 1.67 3.38 11.29
CA ILE A 114 0.31 2.87 11.14
C ILE A 114 -0.62 3.58 12.11
N ASN A 115 -1.80 3.99 11.64
CA ASN A 115 -2.86 4.57 12.44
C ASN A 115 -4.21 3.94 12.06
N ILE A 116 -5.12 3.80 13.03
CA ILE A 116 -6.50 3.38 12.81
C ILE A 116 -7.43 4.53 13.16
N MET A 117 -8.38 4.82 12.27
CA MET A 117 -9.45 5.80 12.48
C MET A 117 -10.80 5.11 12.48
N GLU A 118 -11.66 5.48 13.43
CA GLU A 118 -13.01 4.94 13.65
C GLU A 118 -14.01 6.08 13.90
#